data_AF-A0A2P6VZE8-F1
#
_entry.id   AF-A0A2P6VZE8-F1
#
_cell.length_a   1.000
_cell.length_b   1.000
_cell.length_c   1.000
_cell.angle_alpha   90.00
_cell.angle_beta   90.00
_cell.angle_gamma   90.00
#
_symmetry.space_group_name_H-M   'P 1'
#
loop_
_entity.id
_entity.type
_entity.pdbx_description
1 polymer ?
#
loop_
_entity_poly.entity_id
_entity_poly.type
_entity_poly.pdbx_seq_one_letter_code
_entity_poly.pdbx_strand_id
1 'polypeptide(L)'
;MTSQPPGVNAVLQAVDRRGDTDERPSFFTHVVLPILLALAGAGAGAGLVLATTGYRGTIEATIASASPSVLGAAVILTAGAALVGAILFVVGFYKVMRRRESHFARDRVLREGLIDYADRLARSASGTRAREHVEAMRRIHTDARIDERAHPAAVDLVLVAVFPLWYLYILFSLTKDLPDHARRQARFLREVHNVVDDAGLEVPEVEAVPSVNERSYLLVLVLALVVPFGNLIVLYWLYNDPEEHFDQQWRHEDALVELVSEHDEPAPETAPEETEAPDSPDVDPGGPTHEEADEAEPPNDVEAEADEASQEAEPEFTVWACPECESRYKVPPKRPVRVTCKECEHQEVLEE
;
A
#
# COMPACT_ATOMS: atom_id res chain seq x y z
N MET A 1 -4.46 2.13 -31.75
CA MET A 1 -4.42 1.90 -30.30
C MET A 1 -5.66 2.55 -29.73
N THR A 2 -6.71 1.78 -29.51
CA THR A 2 -7.91 2.23 -28.81
C THR A 2 -7.52 2.46 -27.34
N SER A 3 -7.79 3.65 -26.81
CA SER A 3 -7.58 3.93 -25.40
C SER A 3 -8.53 3.08 -24.57
N GLN A 4 -7.99 2.25 -23.67
CA GLN A 4 -8.81 1.52 -22.68
C GLN A 4 -9.69 2.50 -21.89
N PRO A 5 -10.88 2.09 -21.43
CA PRO A 5 -11.73 2.93 -20.60
C PRO A 5 -11.05 3.24 -19.27
N PRO A 6 -11.37 4.41 -18.66
CA PRO A 6 -10.65 4.94 -17.51
C PRO A 6 -10.59 3.97 -16.31
N GLY A 7 -11.66 3.23 -16.05
CA GLY A 7 -11.69 2.26 -14.94
C GLY A 7 -10.71 1.09 -15.11
N VAL A 8 -10.54 0.57 -16.34
CA VAL A 8 -9.59 -0.54 -16.59
C VAL A 8 -8.16 -0.05 -16.44
N ASN A 9 -7.84 1.11 -16.99
CA ASN A 9 -6.53 1.72 -16.79
C ASN A 9 -6.21 1.95 -15.31
N ALA A 10 -7.18 2.37 -14.50
CA ALA A 10 -7.00 2.56 -13.07
C ALA A 10 -6.69 1.24 -12.34
N VAL A 11 -7.39 0.15 -12.67
CA VAL A 11 -7.10 -1.20 -12.12
C VAL A 11 -5.68 -1.64 -12.51
N LEU A 12 -5.34 -1.58 -13.80
CA LEU A 12 -4.03 -2.01 -14.30
C LEU A 12 -2.89 -1.17 -13.68
N GLN A 13 -3.07 0.15 -13.60
CA GLN A 13 -2.10 1.06 -12.99
C GLN A 13 -1.94 0.80 -11.48
N ALA A 14 -3.04 0.54 -10.77
CA ALA A 14 -2.97 0.22 -9.36
C ALA A 14 -2.19 -1.09 -9.15
N VAL A 15 -2.48 -2.14 -9.91
CA VAL A 15 -1.81 -3.43 -9.78
C VAL A 15 -0.33 -3.36 -10.18
N ASP A 16 0.03 -2.61 -11.24
CA ASP A 16 1.43 -2.44 -11.65
C ASP A 16 2.29 -1.79 -10.54
N ARG A 17 1.70 -0.86 -9.78
CA ARG A 17 2.37 -0.15 -8.68
C ARG A 17 2.53 -0.97 -7.40
N ARG A 18 1.96 -2.18 -7.31
CA ARG A 18 1.93 -2.93 -6.04
C ARG A 18 3.31 -3.28 -5.49
N GLY A 19 4.28 -3.53 -6.37
CA GLY A 19 5.65 -3.86 -5.97
C GLY A 19 6.36 -2.71 -5.26
N ASP A 20 6.01 -1.46 -5.59
CA ASP A 20 6.59 -0.27 -4.95
C ASP A 20 5.85 0.11 -3.67
N THR A 21 4.53 -0.07 -3.61
CA THR A 21 3.75 0.29 -2.41
C THR A 21 3.79 -0.78 -1.32
N ASP A 22 4.02 -2.04 -1.67
CA ASP A 22 4.03 -3.20 -0.76
C ASP A 22 5.46 -3.73 -0.55
N GLU A 23 6.45 -2.84 -0.61
CA GLU A 23 7.86 -3.20 -0.35
C GLU A 23 7.96 -4.03 0.95
N ARG A 24 8.77 -5.09 0.93
CA ARG A 24 8.98 -5.99 2.08
C ARG A 24 10.29 -5.62 2.78
N PRO A 25 10.28 -4.69 3.76
CA PRO A 25 11.49 -4.34 4.48
C PRO A 25 12.00 -5.54 5.28
N SER A 26 13.30 -5.80 5.24
CA SER A 26 13.91 -6.87 6.02
C SER A 26 13.73 -6.65 7.52
N PHE A 27 12.97 -7.52 8.20
CA PHE A 27 12.81 -7.51 9.67
C PHE A 27 14.16 -7.59 10.38
N PHE A 28 15.08 -8.43 9.87
CA PHE A 28 16.42 -8.55 10.44
C PHE A 28 17.19 -7.22 10.40
N THR A 29 17.20 -6.56 9.25
CA THR A 29 17.98 -5.33 9.04
C THR A 29 17.44 -4.15 9.85
N HIS A 30 16.12 -4.07 10.02
CA HIS A 30 15.45 -2.90 10.57
C HIS A 30 15.00 -3.06 12.03
N VAL A 31 15.00 -4.29 12.56
CA VAL A 31 14.61 -4.57 13.96
C VAL A 31 15.71 -5.31 14.70
N VAL A 32 16.11 -6.48 14.21
CA VAL A 32 17.07 -7.35 14.94
C VAL A 32 18.45 -6.71 15.01
N LEU A 33 19.01 -6.27 13.88
CA LEU A 33 20.34 -5.66 13.81
C LEU A 33 20.45 -4.39 14.67
N PRO A 34 19.50 -3.43 14.62
CA PRO A 34 19.47 -2.29 15.54
C PRO A 34 19.54 -2.66 17.01
N ILE A 35 18.78 -3.69 17.41
CA ILE A 35 18.72 -4.13 18.79
C ILE A 35 20.01 -4.82 19.21
N LEU A 36 20.61 -5.62 18.33
CA LEU A 36 21.94 -6.20 18.57
C LEU A 36 23.01 -5.11 18.72
N LEU A 37 22.99 -4.07 17.87
CA LEU A 37 23.90 -2.93 17.96
C LEU A 37 23.69 -2.14 19.27
N ALA A 38 22.44 -1.92 19.67
CA ALA A 38 22.10 -1.24 20.91
C ALA A 38 22.54 -2.06 22.15
N LEU A 39 22.30 -3.38 22.15
CA LEU A 39 22.72 -4.28 23.23
C LEU A 39 24.25 -4.41 23.32
N ALA A 40 24.94 -4.52 22.18
CA ALA A 40 26.39 -4.54 22.12
C ALA A 40 26.98 -3.24 22.69
N GLY A 41 26.40 -2.09 22.29
CA GLY A 41 26.78 -0.79 22.84
C GLY A 41 26.51 -0.68 24.35
N ALA A 42 25.32 -1.05 24.81
CA ALA A 42 24.96 -1.02 26.22
C ALA A 42 25.86 -1.94 27.07
N GLY A 43 26.15 -3.15 26.57
CA GLY A 43 27.06 -4.10 27.22
C GLY A 43 28.49 -3.58 27.33
N ALA A 44 29.01 -2.97 26.27
CA ALA A 44 30.33 -2.33 26.27
C ALA A 44 30.38 -1.14 27.26
N GLY A 45 29.36 -0.29 27.28
CA GLY A 45 29.24 0.82 28.22
C GLY A 45 29.13 0.37 29.68
N ALA A 46 28.28 -0.62 29.97
CA ALA A 46 28.14 -1.19 31.30
C ALA A 46 29.44 -1.86 31.77
N GLY A 47 30.13 -2.59 30.89
CA GLY A 47 31.44 -3.15 31.16
C GLY A 47 32.46 -2.08 31.55
N LEU A 48 32.49 -0.95 30.84
CA LEU A 48 33.34 0.19 31.15
C LEU A 48 32.99 0.83 32.52
N VAL A 49 31.72 1.07 32.80
CA VAL A 49 31.27 1.65 34.08
C VAL A 49 31.59 0.72 35.25
N LEU A 50 31.29 -0.58 35.13
CA LEU A 50 31.59 -1.58 36.16
C LEU A 50 33.09 -1.69 36.41
N ALA A 51 33.88 -1.59 35.35
CA ALA A 51 35.33 -1.54 35.46
C ALA A 51 35.74 -0.32 36.31
N THR A 52 35.21 0.87 36.03
CA THR A 52 35.60 2.11 36.73
C THR A 52 35.04 2.26 38.16
N THR A 53 33.96 1.58 38.56
CA THR A 53 33.20 1.92 39.79
C THR A 53 33.15 0.86 40.91
N GLY A 54 33.43 -0.43 40.70
CA GLY A 54 33.03 -1.41 41.75
C GLY A 54 33.64 -2.80 41.87
N TYR A 55 34.53 -3.28 40.98
CA TYR A 55 35.08 -4.64 41.09
C TYR A 55 36.59 -4.65 41.45
N ARG A 56 36.89 -4.32 42.71
CA ARG A 56 38.23 -3.99 43.24
C ARG A 56 39.30 -5.09 43.20
N GLY A 57 38.99 -6.35 42.86
CA GLY A 57 39.93 -7.47 43.05
C GLY A 57 40.78 -7.85 41.83
N THR A 58 40.20 -7.85 40.62
CA THR A 58 40.83 -8.39 39.40
C THR A 58 40.86 -7.41 38.23
N ILE A 59 40.12 -6.29 38.31
CA ILE A 59 39.93 -5.36 37.20
C ILE A 59 40.79 -4.10 37.33
N GLU A 60 41.28 -3.74 38.53
CA GLU A 60 42.25 -2.66 38.70
C GLU A 60 43.51 -2.90 37.85
N ALA A 61 43.97 -4.15 37.73
CA ALA A 61 45.08 -4.51 36.86
C ALA A 61 44.75 -4.32 35.37
N THR A 62 43.50 -4.55 34.95
CA THR A 62 43.06 -4.46 33.54
C THR A 62 42.81 -3.02 33.11
N ILE A 63 42.24 -2.15 33.96
CA ILE A 63 42.05 -0.73 33.62
C ILE A 63 43.34 0.06 33.82
N ALA A 64 44.13 -0.24 34.86
CA ALA A 64 45.43 0.40 35.02
C ALA A 64 46.41 0.04 33.89
N SER A 65 46.20 -1.09 33.20
CA SER A 65 46.94 -1.47 31.99
C SER A 65 46.26 -1.02 30.69
N ALA A 66 44.98 -0.66 30.71
CA ALA A 66 44.29 -0.11 29.54
C ALA A 66 44.73 1.34 29.31
N SER A 67 45.36 1.59 28.16
CA SER A 67 45.70 2.98 27.80
C SER A 67 44.43 3.83 27.64
N PRO A 68 44.47 5.14 27.94
CA PRO A 68 43.35 6.06 27.69
C PRO A 68 42.80 5.98 26.26
N SER A 69 43.67 5.68 25.29
CA SER A 69 43.30 5.47 23.89
C SER A 69 42.35 4.29 23.68
N VAL A 70 42.51 3.20 24.44
CA VAL A 70 41.63 2.02 24.38
C VAL A 70 40.25 2.34 24.94
N LEU A 71 40.19 3.08 26.06
CA LEU A 71 38.91 3.51 26.65
C LEU A 71 38.19 4.50 25.73
N GLY A 72 38.93 5.45 25.14
CA GLY A 72 38.39 6.38 24.14
C GLY A 72 37.84 5.66 22.91
N ALA A 73 38.59 4.68 22.38
CA ALA A 73 38.12 3.87 21.26
C ALA A 73 36.85 3.06 21.60
N ALA A 74 36.78 2.47 22.80
CA ALA A 74 35.61 1.71 23.24
C ALA A 74 34.35 2.59 23.35
N VAL A 75 34.48 3.81 23.88
CA VAL A 75 33.37 4.77 23.96
C VAL A 75 32.91 5.20 22.56
N ILE A 76 33.85 5.54 21.66
CA ILE A 76 33.53 5.94 20.28
C ILE A 76 32.84 4.81 19.53
N LEU A 77 33.34 3.57 19.61
CA LEU A 77 32.73 2.42 18.95
C LEU A 77 31.33 2.12 19.49
N THR A 78 31.16 2.22 20.80
CA THR A 78 29.87 2.03 21.48
C THR A 78 28.85 3.08 21.05
N ALA A 79 29.22 4.35 21.11
CA ALA A 79 28.36 5.46 20.70
C ALA A 79 28.03 5.39 19.19
N GLY A 80 29.02 5.04 18.36
CA GLY A 80 28.84 4.82 16.93
C GLY A 80 27.87 3.68 16.63
N ALA A 81 28.03 2.53 17.29
CA ALA A 81 27.12 1.39 17.13
C ALA A 81 25.69 1.74 17.57
N ALA A 82 25.52 2.42 18.70
CA ALA A 82 24.22 2.86 19.18
C ALA A 82 23.55 3.85 18.21
N LEU A 83 24.32 4.80 17.66
CA LEU A 83 23.83 5.75 16.66
C LEU A 83 23.38 5.05 15.37
N VAL A 84 24.20 4.13 14.84
CA VAL A 84 23.85 3.34 13.64
C VAL A 84 22.59 2.51 13.91
N GLY A 85 22.50 1.85 15.07
CA GLY A 85 21.31 1.11 15.46
C GLY A 85 20.06 1.98 15.51
N ALA A 86 20.14 3.17 16.13
CA ALA A 86 19.04 4.11 16.18
C ALA A 86 18.58 4.57 14.79
N ILE A 87 19.53 4.89 13.89
CA ILE A 87 19.23 5.28 12.50
C ILE A 87 18.51 4.15 11.77
N LEU A 88 19.03 2.92 11.83
CA LEU A 88 18.42 1.77 11.17
C LEU A 88 17.01 1.48 11.69
N PHE A 89 16.78 1.61 13.00
CA PHE A 89 15.45 1.48 13.60
C PHE A 89 14.49 2.56 13.09
N VAL A 90 14.91 3.83 13.09
CA VAL A 90 14.10 4.96 12.60
C VAL A 90 13.74 4.78 11.13
N VAL A 91 14.71 4.42 10.28
CA VAL A 91 14.48 4.14 8.85
C VAL A 91 13.49 2.99 8.66
N GLY A 92 13.68 1.90 9.42
CA GLY A 92 12.77 0.76 9.41
C GLY A 92 11.34 1.11 9.79
N PHE A 93 11.19 1.86 10.87
CA PHE A 93 9.89 2.28 11.37
C PHE A 93 9.20 3.23 10.38
N TYR A 94 9.94 4.18 9.80
CA TYR A 94 9.45 5.04 8.72
C TYR A 94 8.97 4.21 7.51
N LYS A 95 9.74 3.20 7.08
CA LYS A 95 9.34 2.33 5.97
C LYS A 95 8.03 1.60 6.24
N VAL A 96 7.83 1.07 7.46
CA VAL A 96 6.56 0.40 7.84
C VAL A 96 5.38 1.36 7.76
N MET A 97 5.52 2.58 8.29
CA MET A 97 4.45 3.59 8.24
C MET A 97 4.14 4.04 6.82
N ARG A 98 5.19 4.34 6.04
CA ARG A 98 5.07 4.75 4.63
C ARG A 98 4.40 3.65 3.79
N ARG A 99 4.75 2.39 4.02
CA ARG A 99 4.16 1.24 3.33
C ARG A 99 2.65 1.17 3.51
N ARG A 100 2.15 1.31 4.75
CA ARG A 100 0.71 1.36 5.03
C ARG A 100 0.03 2.48 4.24
N GLU A 101 0.62 3.68 4.27
CA GLU A 101 0.08 4.86 3.59
C GLU A 101 0.02 4.65 2.07
N SER A 102 1.12 4.22 1.45
CA SER A 102 1.17 3.96 0.01
C SER A 102 0.24 2.83 -0.41
N HIS A 103 0.14 1.78 0.41
CA HIS A 103 -0.75 0.66 0.18
C HIS A 103 -2.23 1.09 0.17
N PHE A 104 -2.68 1.82 1.19
CA PHE A 104 -4.06 2.34 1.24
C PHE A 104 -4.36 3.33 0.11
N ALA A 105 -3.38 4.15 -0.29
CA ALA A 105 -3.54 5.05 -1.43
C ALA A 105 -3.74 4.28 -2.74
N ARG A 106 -2.96 3.22 -2.99
CA ARG A 106 -3.11 2.36 -4.17
C ARG A 106 -4.43 1.60 -4.16
N ASP A 107 -4.77 0.98 -3.03
CA ASP A 107 -6.00 0.19 -2.90
C ASP A 107 -7.24 1.07 -3.11
N ARG A 108 -7.18 2.36 -2.76
CA ARG A 108 -8.24 3.33 -3.12
C ARG A 108 -8.42 3.46 -4.63
N VAL A 109 -7.33 3.65 -5.37
CA VAL A 109 -7.34 3.74 -6.84
C VAL A 109 -7.85 2.44 -7.45
N LEU A 110 -7.43 1.29 -6.92
CA LEU A 110 -7.93 -0.02 -7.34
C LEU A 110 -9.44 -0.12 -7.16
N ARG A 111 -9.97 0.24 -5.97
CA ARG A 111 -11.41 0.21 -5.70
C ARG A 111 -12.20 1.17 -6.60
N GLU A 112 -11.67 2.35 -6.89
CA GLU A 112 -12.30 3.30 -7.83
C GLU A 112 -12.38 2.70 -9.23
N GLY A 113 -11.28 2.13 -9.74
CA GLY A 113 -11.27 1.46 -11.05
C GLY A 113 -12.23 0.28 -11.12
N LEU A 114 -12.31 -0.53 -10.05
CA LEU A 114 -13.24 -1.66 -9.95
C LEU A 114 -14.70 -1.22 -9.85
N ILE A 115 -15.00 -0.13 -9.13
CA ILE A 115 -16.35 0.46 -9.11
C ILE A 115 -16.75 0.89 -10.52
N ASP A 116 -15.87 1.58 -11.24
CA ASP A 116 -16.14 2.03 -12.61
C ASP A 116 -16.34 0.86 -13.57
N TYR A 117 -15.54 -0.20 -13.45
CA TYR A 117 -15.70 -1.43 -14.21
C TYR A 117 -17.04 -2.12 -13.90
N ALA A 118 -17.32 -2.33 -12.62
CA ALA A 118 -18.55 -2.95 -12.14
C ALA A 118 -19.80 -2.15 -12.55
N ASP A 119 -19.76 -0.82 -12.54
CA ASP A 119 -20.86 0.05 -12.98
C ASP A 119 -21.17 -0.14 -14.48
N ARG A 120 -20.15 -0.32 -15.32
CA ARG A 120 -20.34 -0.65 -16.75
C ARG A 120 -20.97 -2.02 -16.92
N LEU A 121 -20.45 -3.01 -16.21
CA LEU A 121 -20.94 -4.38 -16.26
C LEU A 121 -22.40 -4.48 -15.78
N ALA A 122 -22.76 -3.74 -14.72
CA ALA A 122 -24.11 -3.64 -14.21
C ALA A 122 -25.08 -2.87 -15.13
N ARG A 123 -24.58 -2.07 -16.07
CA ARG A 123 -25.42 -1.43 -17.11
C ARG A 123 -25.71 -2.39 -18.26
N SER A 124 -24.76 -3.26 -18.61
CA SER A 124 -24.96 -4.30 -19.62
C SER A 124 -25.79 -5.47 -19.10
N ALA A 125 -25.71 -5.78 -17.81
CA ALA A 125 -26.56 -6.76 -17.17
C ALA A 125 -28.01 -6.24 -17.08
N SER A 126 -28.99 -7.00 -17.54
CA SER A 126 -30.41 -6.61 -17.58
C SER A 126 -31.12 -6.63 -16.21
N GLY A 127 -30.38 -6.60 -15.09
CA GLY A 127 -30.89 -6.78 -13.73
C GLY A 127 -30.61 -5.61 -12.78
N THR A 128 -31.53 -5.36 -11.84
CA THR A 128 -31.34 -4.34 -10.78
C THR A 128 -30.35 -4.78 -9.70
N ARG A 129 -30.14 -6.08 -9.52
CA ARG A 129 -29.29 -6.66 -8.46
C ARG A 129 -27.82 -6.27 -8.59
N ALA A 130 -27.26 -6.30 -9.80
CA ALA A 130 -25.89 -5.85 -10.07
C ALA A 130 -25.65 -4.39 -9.61
N ARG A 131 -26.65 -3.51 -9.79
CA ARG A 131 -26.55 -2.11 -9.34
C ARG A 131 -26.54 -1.97 -7.82
N GLU A 132 -27.31 -2.80 -7.11
CA GLU A 132 -27.29 -2.82 -5.64
C GLU A 132 -25.90 -3.19 -5.10
N HIS A 133 -25.21 -4.13 -5.76
CA HIS A 133 -23.83 -4.50 -5.44
C HIS A 133 -22.84 -3.36 -5.71
N VAL A 134 -22.98 -2.62 -6.83
CA VAL A 134 -22.16 -1.42 -7.09
C VAL A 134 -22.39 -0.34 -6.02
N GLU A 135 -23.62 -0.12 -5.58
CA GLU A 135 -23.90 0.80 -4.47
C GLU A 135 -23.27 0.35 -3.15
N ALA A 136 -23.26 -0.96 -2.87
CA ALA A 136 -22.55 -1.52 -1.73
C ALA A 136 -21.03 -1.28 -1.83
N MET A 137 -20.42 -1.48 -3.00
CA MET A 137 -19.01 -1.15 -3.26
C MET A 137 -18.69 0.32 -2.97
N ARG A 138 -19.52 1.26 -3.47
CA ARG A 138 -19.35 2.70 -3.24
C ARG A 138 -19.44 3.06 -1.75
N ARG A 139 -20.36 2.44 -1.00
CA ARG A 139 -20.45 2.61 0.47
C ARG A 139 -19.20 2.12 1.17
N ILE A 140 -18.76 0.89 0.90
CA ILE A 140 -17.55 0.31 1.49
C ILE A 140 -16.30 1.17 1.17
N HIS A 141 -16.20 1.65 -0.08
CA HIS A 141 -15.14 2.55 -0.49
C HIS A 141 -15.16 3.88 0.28
N THR A 142 -16.35 4.47 0.48
CA THR A 142 -16.50 5.71 1.26
C THR A 142 -16.11 5.51 2.73
N ASP A 143 -16.56 4.43 3.35
CA ASP A 143 -16.19 4.06 4.73
C ASP A 143 -14.67 3.90 4.85
N ALA A 144 -14.06 3.20 3.89
CA ALA A 144 -12.61 3.02 3.86
C ALA A 144 -11.87 4.35 3.67
N ARG A 145 -12.35 5.28 2.85
CA ARG A 145 -11.73 6.61 2.73
C ARG A 145 -11.76 7.40 4.04
N ILE A 146 -12.80 7.21 4.86
CA ILE A 146 -12.94 7.87 6.16
C ILE A 146 -12.00 7.25 7.19
N ASP A 147 -11.88 5.93 7.21
CA ASP A 147 -11.15 5.19 8.25
C ASP A 147 -9.67 4.96 7.89
N GLU A 148 -9.33 4.81 6.62
CA GLU A 148 -7.98 4.53 6.09
C GLU A 148 -7.33 5.83 5.61
N ARG A 149 -7.38 6.86 6.45
CA ARG A 149 -6.77 8.17 6.15
C ARG A 149 -5.25 8.06 6.14
N ALA A 150 -4.65 8.68 5.15
CA ALA A 150 -3.21 8.85 5.08
C ALA A 150 -2.78 9.84 6.18
N HIS A 151 -2.02 9.33 7.15
CA HIS A 151 -1.21 10.16 8.04
C HIS A 151 0.21 10.16 7.49
N PRO A 152 0.78 11.33 7.12
CA PRO A 152 2.10 11.37 6.54
C PRO A 152 3.13 10.76 7.50
N ALA A 153 3.80 9.69 7.06
CA ALA A 153 4.74 8.95 7.91
C ALA A 153 5.85 9.84 8.53
N ALA A 154 6.23 10.93 7.85
CA ALA A 154 7.20 11.90 8.35
C ALA A 154 6.67 12.70 9.56
N VAL A 155 5.39 13.07 9.54
CA VAL A 155 4.75 13.81 10.65
C VAL A 155 4.68 12.91 11.89
N ASP A 156 4.27 11.65 11.70
CA ASP A 156 4.23 10.67 12.78
C ASP A 156 5.61 10.45 13.39
N LEU A 157 6.68 10.41 12.58
CA LEU A 157 8.04 10.27 13.07
C LEU A 157 8.48 11.47 13.92
N VAL A 158 8.17 12.70 13.48
CA VAL A 158 8.45 13.92 14.27
C VAL A 158 7.69 13.89 15.59
N LEU A 159 6.41 13.47 15.58
CA LEU A 159 5.60 13.34 16.79
C LEU A 159 6.17 12.30 17.75
N VAL A 160 6.71 11.17 17.28
CA VAL A 160 7.42 10.20 18.13
C VAL A 160 8.63 10.83 18.80
N ALA A 161 9.41 11.64 18.06
CA ALA A 161 10.62 12.27 18.58
C ALA A 161 10.32 13.30 19.69
N VAL A 162 9.25 14.08 19.53
CA VAL A 162 8.85 15.13 20.49
C VAL A 162 7.98 14.57 21.63
N PHE A 163 7.15 13.57 21.33
CA PHE A 163 6.21 12.95 22.26
C PHE A 163 6.33 11.42 22.21
N PRO A 164 7.22 10.80 23.02
CA PRO A 164 7.49 9.37 22.95
C PRO A 164 6.26 8.47 23.17
N LEU A 165 5.21 8.94 23.85
CA LEU A 165 3.96 8.19 23.98
C LEU A 165 3.20 8.05 22.65
N TRP A 166 3.46 8.91 21.66
CA TRP A 166 2.95 8.78 20.30
C TRP A 166 3.40 7.47 19.64
N TYR A 167 4.55 6.91 20.03
CA TYR A 167 5.01 5.61 19.55
C TYR A 167 4.00 4.50 19.84
N LEU A 168 3.42 4.49 21.05
CA LEU A 168 2.43 3.48 21.45
C LEU A 168 1.14 3.62 20.64
N TYR A 169 0.75 4.87 20.35
CA TYR A 169 -0.38 5.14 19.47
C TYR A 169 -0.14 4.57 18.07
N ILE A 170 1.03 4.83 17.47
CA ILE A 170 1.36 4.30 16.14
C ILE A 170 1.39 2.77 16.13
N LEU A 171 2.03 2.14 17.12
CA LEU A 171 2.04 0.68 17.24
C LEU A 171 0.62 0.12 17.25
N PHE A 172 -0.26 0.72 18.04
CA PHE A 172 -1.66 0.33 18.07
C PHE A 172 -2.34 0.50 16.71
N SER A 173 -2.27 1.71 16.13
CA SER A 173 -2.89 1.99 14.83
C SER A 173 -2.41 1.00 13.78
N LEU A 174 -1.11 0.78 13.63
CA LEU A 174 -0.56 -0.18 12.67
C LEU A 174 -1.08 -1.62 12.89
N THR A 175 -1.22 -2.07 14.14
CA THR A 175 -1.77 -3.42 14.43
C THR A 175 -3.29 -3.52 14.23
N LYS A 176 -4.02 -2.41 14.31
CA LYS A 176 -5.49 -2.36 14.17
C LYS A 176 -5.92 -2.13 12.72
N ASP A 177 -5.23 -1.24 12.02
CA ASP A 177 -5.58 -0.78 10.68
C ASP A 177 -5.59 -1.95 9.69
N LEU A 178 -4.62 -2.86 9.78
CA LEU A 178 -4.47 -3.96 8.82
C LEU A 178 -5.63 -4.99 8.89
N PRO A 179 -6.04 -5.53 10.06
CA PRO A 179 -7.25 -6.35 10.15
C PRO A 179 -8.52 -5.63 9.70
N ASP A 180 -8.69 -4.34 10.05
CA ASP A 180 -9.85 -3.55 9.61
C ASP A 180 -9.88 -3.41 8.09
N HIS A 181 -8.74 -3.07 7.48
CA HIS A 181 -8.57 -2.97 6.04
C HIS A 181 -8.85 -4.31 5.34
N ALA A 182 -8.26 -5.41 5.79
CA ALA A 182 -8.47 -6.74 5.22
C ALA A 182 -9.96 -7.15 5.24
N ARG A 183 -10.70 -6.84 6.32
CA ARG A 183 -12.15 -7.06 6.38
C ARG A 183 -12.92 -6.22 5.38
N ARG A 184 -12.58 -4.93 5.23
CA ARG A 184 -13.24 -4.04 4.26
C ARG A 184 -12.97 -4.52 2.84
N GLN A 185 -11.72 -4.86 2.53
CA GLN A 185 -11.33 -5.39 1.23
C GLN A 185 -12.04 -6.71 0.91
N ALA A 186 -12.10 -7.66 1.85
CA ALA A 186 -12.82 -8.91 1.65
C ALA A 186 -14.32 -8.69 1.35
N ARG A 187 -14.96 -7.74 2.03
CA ARG A 187 -16.35 -7.35 1.73
C ARG A 187 -16.46 -6.71 0.36
N PHE A 188 -15.55 -5.80 0.02
CA PHE A 188 -15.53 -5.11 -1.27
C PHE A 188 -15.39 -6.11 -2.43
N LEU A 189 -14.41 -7.02 -2.35
CA LEU A 189 -14.17 -8.04 -3.37
C LEU A 189 -15.37 -8.97 -3.53
N ARG A 190 -16.06 -9.34 -2.45
CA ARG A 190 -17.30 -10.12 -2.54
C ARG A 190 -18.36 -9.41 -3.38
N GLU A 191 -18.51 -8.10 -3.23
CA GLU A 191 -19.45 -7.35 -4.07
C GLU A 191 -18.98 -7.29 -5.54
N VAL A 192 -17.68 -7.20 -5.81
CA VAL A 192 -17.13 -7.34 -7.17
C VAL A 192 -17.53 -8.70 -7.76
N HIS A 193 -17.30 -9.79 -7.02
CA HIS A 193 -17.70 -11.14 -7.45
C HIS A 193 -19.19 -11.23 -7.75
N ASN A 194 -20.05 -10.65 -6.91
CA ASN A 194 -21.51 -10.66 -7.12
C ASN A 194 -21.91 -9.90 -8.39
N VAL A 195 -21.29 -8.75 -8.69
CA VAL A 195 -21.58 -7.99 -9.94
C VAL A 195 -21.19 -8.80 -11.17
N VAL A 196 -20.06 -9.50 -11.10
CA VAL A 196 -19.52 -10.28 -12.21
C VAL A 196 -20.38 -11.54 -12.45
N ASP A 197 -20.80 -12.21 -11.39
CA ASP A 197 -21.73 -13.36 -11.44
C ASP A 197 -23.11 -12.94 -11.99
N ASP A 198 -23.66 -11.81 -11.53
CA ASP A 198 -24.93 -11.26 -12.05
C ASP A 198 -24.85 -10.88 -13.53
N ALA A 199 -23.65 -10.63 -14.06
CA ALA A 199 -23.40 -10.38 -15.46
C ALA A 199 -23.16 -11.66 -16.29
N GLY A 200 -23.20 -12.83 -15.65
CA GLY A 200 -23.02 -14.13 -16.30
C GLY A 200 -21.57 -14.43 -16.68
N LEU A 201 -20.61 -13.76 -16.04
CA LEU A 201 -19.19 -13.99 -16.26
C LEU A 201 -18.65 -14.94 -15.19
N GLU A 202 -17.75 -15.84 -15.59
CA GLU A 202 -17.06 -16.71 -14.64
C GLU A 202 -15.98 -15.92 -13.92
N VAL A 203 -16.02 -15.90 -12.58
CA VAL A 203 -14.93 -15.31 -11.80
C VAL A 203 -13.91 -16.39 -11.48
N PRO A 204 -12.60 -16.15 -11.69
CA PRO A 204 -11.58 -17.06 -11.20
C PRO A 204 -11.77 -17.28 -9.70
N GLU A 205 -11.83 -18.54 -9.28
CA GLU A 205 -11.96 -18.90 -7.88
C GLU A 205 -10.64 -18.55 -7.16
N VAL A 206 -10.67 -17.48 -6.37
CA VAL A 206 -9.56 -17.12 -5.49
C VAL A 206 -9.95 -17.45 -4.07
N GLU A 207 -9.05 -18.09 -3.32
CA GLU A 207 -9.23 -18.36 -1.89
C GLU A 207 -9.72 -17.10 -1.16
N ALA A 208 -10.66 -17.25 -0.24
CA ALA A 208 -11.15 -16.11 0.52
C ALA A 208 -9.99 -15.41 1.25
N VAL A 209 -9.86 -14.08 1.12
CA VAL A 209 -8.88 -13.26 1.85
C VAL A 209 -8.93 -13.66 3.34
N PRO A 210 -7.93 -14.39 3.86
CA PRO A 210 -7.96 -14.81 5.24
C PRO A 210 -7.83 -13.59 6.15
N SER A 211 -8.49 -13.68 7.30
CA SER A 211 -8.49 -12.60 8.26
C SER A 211 -7.11 -12.46 8.89
N VAL A 212 -6.49 -11.29 8.78
CA VAL A 212 -5.37 -10.92 9.64
C VAL A 212 -5.83 -10.97 11.09
N ASN A 213 -5.02 -11.57 11.97
CA ASN A 213 -5.37 -11.77 13.36
C ASN A 213 -5.69 -10.44 14.08
N GLU A 214 -6.89 -10.35 14.64
CA GLU A 214 -7.27 -9.23 15.49
C GLU A 214 -6.53 -9.28 16.83
N ARG A 215 -6.02 -8.13 17.25
CA ARG A 215 -5.27 -7.99 18.50
C ARG A 215 -5.88 -6.87 19.31
N SER A 216 -6.14 -7.14 20.59
CA SER A 216 -6.70 -6.12 21.48
C SER A 216 -5.66 -5.05 21.80
N TYR A 217 -6.12 -3.81 21.95
CA TYR A 217 -5.25 -2.69 22.36
C TYR A 217 -4.47 -3.00 23.64
N LEU A 218 -5.16 -3.59 24.62
CA LEU A 218 -4.55 -3.94 25.91
C LEU A 218 -3.41 -4.95 25.74
N LEU A 219 -3.55 -5.92 24.83
CA LEU A 219 -2.49 -6.89 24.55
C LEU A 219 -1.25 -6.18 23.97
N VAL A 220 -1.44 -5.31 22.98
CA VAL A 220 -0.34 -4.56 22.36
C VAL A 220 0.36 -3.67 23.39
N LEU A 221 -0.41 -2.97 24.23
CA LEU A 221 0.13 -2.11 25.29
C LEU A 221 0.95 -2.90 26.33
N VAL A 222 0.40 -4.03 26.82
CA VAL A 222 1.07 -4.89 27.80
C VAL A 222 2.35 -5.48 27.21
N LEU A 223 2.33 -5.93 25.96
CA LEU A 223 3.53 -6.43 25.28
C LEU A 223 4.57 -5.32 25.07
N ALA A 224 4.15 -4.13 24.66
CA ALA A 224 5.07 -3.03 24.38
C ALA A 224 5.76 -2.47 25.65
N LEU A 225 5.07 -2.45 26.79
CA LEU A 225 5.56 -1.78 28.01
C LEU A 225 5.96 -2.71 29.17
N VAL A 226 5.25 -3.81 29.35
CA VAL A 226 5.34 -4.62 30.58
C VAL A 226 6.16 -5.88 30.37
N VAL A 227 5.95 -6.56 29.25
CA VAL A 227 6.61 -7.84 28.97
C VAL A 227 8.04 -7.57 28.48
N PRO A 228 9.08 -8.11 29.15
CA PRO A 228 10.44 -8.05 28.63
C PRO A 228 10.49 -8.61 27.21
N PHE A 229 11.07 -7.87 26.28
CA PHE A 229 11.08 -8.20 24.85
C PHE A 229 9.71 -8.25 24.16
N GLY A 230 8.60 -7.92 24.81
CA GLY A 230 7.28 -7.95 24.16
C GLY A 230 7.15 -6.96 23.00
N ASN A 231 7.89 -5.85 23.01
CA ASN A 231 7.99 -4.94 21.87
C ASN A 231 8.56 -5.63 20.62
N LEU A 232 9.45 -6.64 20.75
CA LEU A 232 9.92 -7.44 19.61
C LEU A 232 8.79 -8.24 18.98
N ILE A 233 7.87 -8.76 19.79
CA ILE A 233 6.73 -9.53 19.30
C ILE A 233 5.77 -8.62 18.53
N VAL A 234 5.52 -7.41 19.04
CA VAL A 234 4.70 -6.41 18.33
C VAL A 234 5.37 -6.01 17.02
N LEU A 235 6.67 -5.69 17.03
CA LEU A 235 7.41 -5.35 15.81
C LEU A 235 7.42 -6.52 14.82
N TYR A 236 7.53 -7.76 15.28
CA TYR A 236 7.41 -8.94 14.41
C TYR A 236 6.06 -8.99 13.69
N TRP A 237 4.96 -8.77 14.40
CA TRP A 237 3.62 -8.71 13.78
C TRP A 237 3.52 -7.61 12.72
N LEU A 238 4.07 -6.42 13.00
CA LEU A 238 4.05 -5.30 12.05
C LEU A 238 4.80 -5.57 10.74
N TYR A 239 5.74 -6.51 10.74
CA TYR A 239 6.45 -6.93 9.53
C TYR A 239 5.75 -8.10 8.86
N ASN A 240 5.44 -9.15 9.63
CA ASN A 240 4.96 -10.43 9.09
C ASN A 240 3.50 -10.38 8.62
N ASP A 241 2.60 -9.73 9.35
CA ASP A 241 1.18 -9.75 8.98
C ASP A 241 0.90 -9.05 7.65
N PRO A 242 1.48 -7.86 7.35
CA PRO A 242 1.30 -7.26 6.04
C PRO A 242 1.86 -8.12 4.90
N GLU A 243 2.95 -8.86 5.13
CA GLU A 243 3.52 -9.73 4.08
C GLU A 243 2.54 -10.83 3.66
N GLU A 244 1.95 -11.51 4.64
CA GLU A 244 0.93 -12.53 4.41
C GLU A 244 -0.32 -11.94 3.72
N HIS A 245 -0.75 -10.76 4.17
CA HIS A 245 -1.87 -10.04 3.56
C HIS A 245 -1.59 -9.65 2.10
N PHE A 246 -0.42 -9.09 1.80
CA PHE A 246 -0.06 -8.69 0.44
C PHE A 246 0.06 -9.88 -0.49
N ASP A 247 0.63 -11.01 -0.03
CA ASP A 247 0.70 -12.24 -0.83
C ASP A 247 -0.69 -12.70 -1.29
N GLN A 248 -1.70 -12.57 -0.43
CA GLN A 248 -3.08 -12.94 -0.76
C GLN A 248 -3.73 -11.91 -1.67
N GLN A 249 -3.59 -10.63 -1.34
CA GLN A 249 -4.12 -9.55 -2.16
C GLN A 249 -3.58 -9.60 -3.58
N TRP A 250 -2.29 -9.88 -3.77
CA TRP A 250 -1.70 -9.95 -5.11
C TRP A 250 -2.34 -11.05 -5.95
N ARG A 251 -2.70 -12.20 -5.36
CA ARG A 251 -3.43 -13.27 -6.07
C ARG A 251 -4.82 -12.82 -6.52
N HIS A 252 -5.54 -12.09 -5.67
CA HIS A 252 -6.83 -11.49 -6.04
C HIS A 252 -6.67 -10.44 -7.14
N GLU A 253 -5.68 -9.57 -7.02
CA GLU A 253 -5.38 -8.54 -8.02
C GLU A 253 -5.02 -9.15 -9.38
N ASP A 254 -4.24 -10.23 -9.41
CA ASP A 254 -3.90 -10.94 -10.65
C ASP A 254 -5.15 -11.51 -11.32
N ALA A 255 -6.03 -12.17 -10.57
CA ALA A 255 -7.31 -12.69 -11.08
C ALA A 255 -8.23 -11.56 -11.59
N LEU A 256 -8.23 -10.41 -10.92
CA LEU A 256 -9.01 -9.25 -11.37
C LEU A 256 -8.45 -8.64 -12.65
N VAL A 257 -7.13 -8.58 -12.80
CA VAL A 257 -6.49 -8.09 -14.04
C VAL A 257 -6.85 -9.00 -15.20
N GLU A 258 -6.81 -10.32 -15.01
CA GLU A 258 -7.24 -11.30 -16.02
C GLU A 258 -8.70 -11.06 -16.41
N LEU A 259 -9.60 -11.04 -15.43
CA LEU A 259 -11.04 -10.80 -15.63
C LEU A 259 -11.30 -9.51 -16.40
N VAL A 260 -10.73 -8.39 -15.94
CA VAL A 260 -10.97 -7.07 -16.52
C VAL A 260 -10.34 -6.96 -17.91
N SER A 261 -9.19 -7.59 -18.15
CA SER A 261 -8.53 -7.53 -19.47
C SER A 261 -9.26 -8.35 -20.54
N GLU A 262 -9.84 -9.48 -20.16
CA GLU A 262 -10.58 -10.35 -21.08
C GLU A 262 -11.94 -9.75 -21.49
N HIS A 263 -12.59 -9.02 -20.58
CA HIS A 263 -13.96 -8.54 -20.76
C HIS A 263 -14.06 -7.03 -21.07
N ASP A 264 -12.95 -6.38 -21.41
CA ASP A 264 -12.90 -4.98 -21.83
C ASP A 264 -12.92 -4.82 -23.36
N GLU A 265 -13.21 -5.88 -24.12
CA GLU A 265 -13.47 -5.73 -25.55
C GLU A 265 -14.68 -4.80 -25.75
N PRO A 266 -14.53 -3.72 -26.55
CA PRO A 266 -15.63 -2.81 -26.80
C PRO A 266 -16.77 -3.61 -27.39
N ALA A 267 -17.96 -3.50 -26.79
CA ALA A 267 -19.18 -4.08 -27.34
C ALA A 267 -19.19 -3.80 -28.85
N PRO A 268 -19.43 -4.83 -29.69
CA PRO A 268 -19.36 -4.66 -31.14
C PRO A 268 -20.23 -3.46 -31.48
N GLU A 269 -19.61 -2.46 -32.10
CA GLU A 269 -20.28 -1.23 -32.51
C GLU A 269 -21.52 -1.67 -33.27
N THR A 270 -22.68 -1.62 -32.60
CA THR A 270 -23.92 -2.06 -33.20
C THR A 270 -24.11 -1.12 -34.36
N ALA A 271 -23.91 -1.64 -35.57
CA ALA A 271 -24.05 -0.87 -36.80
C ALA A 271 -25.30 -0.01 -36.66
N PRO A 272 -25.21 1.31 -36.91
CA PRO A 272 -26.30 2.23 -36.63
C PRO A 272 -27.57 1.63 -37.18
N GLU A 273 -28.48 1.26 -36.28
CA GLU A 273 -29.81 0.79 -36.62
C GLU A 273 -30.41 1.91 -37.47
N GLU A 274 -30.54 1.67 -38.78
CA GLU A 274 -31.10 2.62 -39.75
C GLU A 274 -32.45 3.07 -39.19
N THR A 275 -32.42 4.22 -38.51
CA THR A 275 -33.59 4.78 -37.89
C THR A 275 -34.36 5.39 -39.04
N GLU A 276 -35.37 4.68 -39.53
CA GLU A 276 -36.33 5.26 -40.47
C GLU A 276 -36.87 6.55 -39.84
N ALA A 277 -36.60 7.66 -40.51
CA ALA A 277 -36.94 9.00 -40.06
C ALA A 277 -38.45 9.11 -39.80
N PRO A 278 -38.89 9.48 -38.58
CA PRO A 278 -40.28 9.81 -38.37
C PRO A 278 -40.62 11.13 -39.08
N ASP A 279 -41.66 11.07 -39.90
CA ASP A 279 -42.22 12.19 -40.66
C ASP A 279 -42.66 13.31 -39.71
N SER A 280 -42.18 14.52 -39.99
CA SER A 280 -42.30 15.71 -39.15
C SER A 280 -43.70 16.34 -39.25
N PRO A 281 -44.44 16.56 -38.14
CA PRO A 281 -45.54 17.51 -38.15
C PRO A 281 -45.06 18.91 -37.73
N ASP A 282 -45.34 19.87 -38.59
CA ASP A 282 -45.24 21.32 -38.36
C ASP A 282 -45.84 21.74 -37.02
N VAL A 283 -45.07 22.45 -36.17
CA VAL A 283 -45.59 23.16 -35.01
C VAL A 283 -45.04 24.59 -34.94
N ASP A 284 -46.02 25.47 -34.80
CA ASP A 284 -46.13 26.93 -34.83
C ASP A 284 -45.23 27.71 -33.82
N PRO A 285 -44.62 28.85 -34.19
CA PRO A 285 -43.86 29.70 -33.28
C PRO A 285 -44.74 30.81 -32.66
N GLY A 286 -45.10 30.65 -31.38
CA GLY A 286 -45.74 31.71 -30.58
C GLY A 286 -45.19 31.75 -29.15
N GLY A 287 -44.59 32.89 -28.76
CA GLY A 287 -43.98 33.18 -27.44
C GLY A 287 -44.97 33.23 -26.25
N PRO A 288 -44.67 33.87 -25.09
CA PRO A 288 -43.74 34.98 -24.87
C PRO A 288 -42.77 34.83 -23.68
N THR A 289 -41.90 35.85 -23.61
CA THR A 289 -40.96 36.30 -22.58
C THR A 289 -41.45 36.27 -21.12
N HIS A 290 -40.59 35.84 -20.20
CA HIS A 290 -40.55 36.38 -18.84
C HIS A 290 -39.12 36.51 -18.31
N GLU A 291 -38.81 37.76 -17.95
CA GLU A 291 -37.70 38.31 -17.17
C GLU A 291 -37.77 37.87 -15.70
N GLU A 292 -36.59 37.74 -15.06
CA GLU A 292 -36.22 37.88 -13.62
C GLU A 292 -35.03 36.90 -13.38
N ALA A 293 -33.75 37.29 -13.42
CA ALA A 293 -33.01 38.28 -12.63
C ALA A 293 -33.07 37.99 -11.12
N ASP A 294 -32.17 37.13 -10.62
CA ASP A 294 -31.68 37.21 -9.24
C ASP A 294 -30.23 36.73 -9.11
N GLU A 295 -29.41 37.70 -8.70
CA GLU A 295 -28.26 37.67 -7.80
C GLU A 295 -27.18 36.58 -7.96
N ALA A 296 -26.07 37.01 -8.56
CA ALA A 296 -24.78 36.37 -8.51
C ALA A 296 -24.10 36.62 -7.16
N GLU A 297 -23.80 35.55 -6.42
CA GLU A 297 -22.78 35.54 -5.36
C GLU A 297 -21.39 35.40 -6.01
N PRO A 298 -20.37 36.15 -5.55
CA PRO A 298 -19.01 36.00 -6.05
C PRO A 298 -18.39 34.68 -5.56
N PRO A 299 -17.63 33.96 -6.41
CA PRO A 299 -16.88 32.80 -5.95
C PRO A 299 -15.76 33.24 -5.01
N ASN A 300 -15.68 32.58 -3.86
CA ASN A 300 -14.53 32.65 -2.96
C ASN A 300 -13.27 32.23 -3.73
N ASP A 301 -12.28 33.12 -3.74
CA ASP A 301 -10.90 32.85 -4.13
C ASP A 301 -10.34 31.74 -3.22
N VAL A 302 -10.46 30.50 -3.68
CA VAL A 302 -9.67 29.39 -3.15
C VAL A 302 -8.29 29.53 -3.77
N GLU A 303 -7.34 29.94 -2.93
CA GLU A 303 -5.91 29.95 -3.19
C GLU A 303 -5.52 28.60 -3.81
N ALA A 304 -5.20 28.62 -5.10
CA ALA A 304 -4.53 27.54 -5.78
C ALA A 304 -3.09 27.47 -5.24
N GLU A 305 -2.92 26.77 -4.11
CA GLU A 305 -1.60 26.33 -3.69
C GLU A 305 -1.03 25.42 -4.79
N ALA A 306 0.16 25.79 -5.23
CA ALA A 306 0.89 25.15 -6.30
C ALA A 306 1.19 23.69 -5.94
N ASP A 307 0.48 22.76 -6.59
CA ASP A 307 0.99 21.42 -6.85
C ASP A 307 2.16 21.54 -7.84
N GLU A 308 3.33 21.98 -7.36
CA GLU A 308 4.62 21.54 -7.92
C GLU A 308 4.82 20.07 -7.52
N ALA A 309 3.92 19.22 -8.02
CA ALA A 309 4.10 17.79 -8.04
C ALA A 309 5.35 17.51 -8.87
N SER A 310 6.34 16.94 -8.20
CA SER A 310 7.47 16.22 -8.77
C SER A 310 7.10 15.62 -10.12
N GLN A 311 7.75 16.14 -11.18
CA GLN A 311 7.92 15.39 -12.41
C GLN A 311 8.75 14.15 -12.07
N GLU A 312 8.09 13.12 -11.56
CA GLU A 312 8.68 11.80 -11.40
C GLU A 312 9.04 11.33 -12.81
N ALA A 313 10.34 11.26 -13.07
CA ALA A 313 10.86 10.76 -14.35
C ALA A 313 10.18 9.43 -14.68
N GLU A 314 9.66 9.31 -15.90
CA GLU A 314 9.06 8.05 -16.36
C GLU A 314 10.05 6.91 -16.08
N PRO A 315 9.62 5.83 -15.41
CA PRO A 315 10.52 4.74 -15.06
C PRO A 315 11.16 4.16 -16.32
N GLU A 316 12.48 4.02 -16.31
CA GLU A 316 13.26 3.52 -17.45
C GLU A 316 12.98 2.02 -17.60
N PHE A 317 12.22 1.62 -18.62
CA PHE A 317 11.92 0.21 -18.88
C PHE A 317 12.97 -0.43 -19.80
N THR A 318 13.28 -1.71 -19.57
CA THR A 318 14.05 -2.52 -20.53
C THR A 318 13.11 -3.42 -21.31
N VAL A 319 13.45 -3.71 -22.58
CA VAL A 319 12.66 -4.62 -23.42
C VAL A 319 13.30 -6.00 -23.36
N TRP A 320 12.57 -6.97 -22.80
CA TRP A 320 12.93 -8.38 -22.86
C TRP A 320 12.22 -9.03 -24.03
N ALA A 321 12.94 -9.85 -24.80
CA ALA A 321 12.38 -10.65 -25.88
C ALA A 321 12.42 -12.12 -25.46
N CYS A 322 11.27 -12.80 -25.50
CA CYS A 322 11.19 -14.20 -25.17
C CYS A 322 12.08 -15.03 -26.11
N PRO A 323 12.97 -15.90 -25.60
CA PRO A 323 13.86 -16.69 -26.45
C PRO A 323 13.14 -17.75 -27.29
N GLU A 324 11.94 -18.17 -26.89
CA GLU A 324 11.20 -19.24 -27.58
C GLU A 324 10.29 -18.73 -28.70
N CYS A 325 9.71 -17.53 -28.55
CA CYS A 325 8.69 -17.02 -29.49
C CYS A 325 8.89 -15.57 -29.93
N GLU A 326 9.99 -14.93 -29.52
CA GLU A 326 10.39 -13.56 -29.90
C GLU A 326 9.41 -12.44 -29.50
N SER A 327 8.37 -12.74 -28.72
CA SER A 327 7.46 -11.73 -28.16
C SER A 327 8.21 -10.79 -27.22
N ARG A 328 7.89 -9.50 -27.30
CA ARG A 328 8.62 -8.44 -26.60
C ARG A 328 7.79 -7.86 -25.47
N TYR A 329 8.37 -7.81 -24.27
CA TYR A 329 7.74 -7.29 -23.07
C TYR A 329 8.59 -6.17 -22.46
N LYS A 330 7.91 -5.13 -21.95
CA LYS A 330 8.58 -4.15 -21.08
C LYS A 330 8.74 -4.78 -19.70
N VAL A 331 9.96 -4.79 -19.20
CA VAL A 331 10.30 -5.31 -17.88
C VAL A 331 10.95 -4.21 -17.05
N PRO A 332 10.62 -4.14 -15.74
CA PRO A 332 11.18 -3.13 -14.85
C PRO A 332 12.71 -3.27 -14.78
N PRO A 333 13.45 -2.16 -14.57
CA PRO A 333 14.91 -2.17 -14.58
C PRO A 333 15.52 -2.87 -13.36
N LYS A 334 14.74 -3.12 -12.30
CA LYS A 334 15.19 -3.84 -11.10
C LYS A 334 15.40 -5.32 -11.42
N ARG A 335 16.65 -5.78 -11.38
CA ARG A 335 17.05 -7.20 -11.45
C ARG A 335 17.49 -7.70 -10.06
N PRO A 336 17.33 -9.00 -9.75
CA PRO A 336 16.78 -10.05 -10.59
C PRO A 336 15.25 -9.96 -10.72
N VAL A 337 14.73 -10.21 -11.93
CA VAL A 337 13.29 -10.30 -12.19
C VAL A 337 12.96 -11.62 -12.86
N ARG A 338 11.96 -12.33 -12.34
CA ARG A 338 11.41 -13.51 -13.00
C ARG A 338 10.37 -13.05 -14.01
N VAL A 339 10.57 -13.41 -15.28
CA VAL A 339 9.69 -13.05 -16.38
C VAL A 339 9.07 -14.33 -16.93
N THR A 340 7.77 -14.28 -17.20
CA THR A 340 7.03 -15.36 -17.84
C THR A 340 6.47 -14.84 -19.15
N CYS A 341 6.82 -15.47 -20.26
CA CYS A 341 6.27 -15.15 -21.56
C CYS A 341 4.78 -15.51 -21.61
N LYS A 342 3.91 -14.57 -21.99
CA LYS A 342 2.46 -14.83 -22.10
C LYS A 342 2.10 -15.74 -23.29
N GLU A 343 2.89 -15.72 -24.36
CA GLU A 343 2.59 -16.53 -25.57
C GLU A 343 2.96 -18.01 -25.45
N CYS A 344 3.99 -18.37 -24.68
CA CYS A 344 4.54 -19.73 -24.65
C CYS A 344 4.91 -20.23 -23.25
N GLU A 345 4.56 -19.48 -22.21
CA GLU A 345 4.80 -19.80 -20.79
C GLU A 345 6.29 -19.97 -20.40
N HIS A 346 7.23 -19.64 -21.29
CA HIS A 346 8.66 -19.69 -20.99
C HIS A 346 8.99 -18.78 -19.80
N GLN A 347 9.68 -19.33 -18.80
CA GLN A 347 10.12 -18.61 -17.61
C GLN A 347 11.63 -18.40 -17.64
N GLU A 348 12.06 -17.15 -17.49
CA GLU A 348 13.46 -16.78 -17.37
C GLU A 348 13.66 -15.90 -16.13
N VAL A 349 14.82 -16.02 -15.48
CA VAL A 349 15.23 -15.08 -14.43
C VAL A 349 16.31 -14.20 -15.03
N LEU A 350 16.00 -12.90 -15.17
CA LEU A 350 16.94 -11.92 -15.71
C LEU A 350 17.90 -11.50 -14.59
N GLU A 351 19.07 -12.12 -14.56
CA GLU A 351 20.19 -11.73 -13.70
C GLU A 351 21.05 -10.69 -14.47
N GLU A 352 21.13 -9.45 -13.94
CA GLU A 352 21.97 -8.29 -14.36
C GLU A 352 22.04 -7.81 -15.82
#